data_AF-A0A916B3C2-F1
#
_entry.id   AF-A0A916B3C2-F1
#
_cell.length_a   1.000
_cell.length_b   1.000
_cell.length_c   1.000
_cell.angle_alpha   90.00
_cell.angle_beta   90.00
_cell.angle_gamma   90.00
#
_symmetry.space_group_name_H-M   'P 1'
#
loop_
_entity.id
_entity.type
_entity.pdbx_description
1 polymer ?
#
loop_
_entity_poly.entity_id
_entity_poly.type
_entity_poly.pdbx_seq_one_letter_code
_entity_poly.pdbx_strand_id
1 'polypeptide(L)'
;MASRYYKLSAEQAGRLHQLTKRDVTWRVTHNCASWAHEIVRAIVHEDVKADRHRWFLETPGALMRSIWLLEARDPTSRLKPKDMTTRGK
;
A
#
# COMPACT_ATOMS: atom_id res chain seq x y z
N MET A 1 -5.42 4.69 -14.79
CA MET A 1 -4.90 4.67 -13.40
C MET A 1 -5.16 3.28 -12.84
N ALA A 2 -4.18 2.66 -12.17
CA ALA A 2 -4.36 1.35 -11.55
C ALA A 2 -4.69 1.51 -10.06
N SER A 3 -5.64 0.71 -9.59
CA SER A 3 -6.10 0.69 -8.21
C SER A 3 -6.11 -0.74 -7.71
N ARG A 4 -5.88 -0.94 -6.41
CA ARG A 4 -5.94 -2.24 -5.76
C ARG A 4 -6.78 -2.15 -4.49
N TYR A 5 -7.65 -3.14 -4.27
CA TYR A 5 -8.63 -3.14 -3.19
C TYR A 5 -8.34 -4.27 -2.21
N TYR A 6 -8.30 -3.95 -0.92
CA TYR A 6 -8.12 -4.90 0.17
C TYR A 6 -9.35 -4.93 1.07
N LYS A 7 -9.70 -6.13 1.54
CA LYS A 7 -10.68 -6.30 2.60
C LYS A 7 -9.94 -6.23 3.93
N LEU A 8 -10.39 -5.33 4.81
CA LEU A 8 -9.80 -5.12 6.12
C LEU A 8 -10.67 -5.77 7.21
N SER A 9 -10.02 -6.32 8.23
CA SER A 9 -10.66 -6.65 9.50
C SER A 9 -10.98 -5.37 10.28
N ALA A 10 -11.81 -5.48 11.33
CA ALA A 10 -12.10 -4.34 12.20
C ALA A 10 -10.82 -3.76 12.86
N GLU A 11 -9.89 -4.63 13.25
CA GLU A 11 -8.59 -4.23 13.81
C GLU A 11 -7.73 -3.49 12.78
N GLN A 12 -7.61 -4.05 11.56
CA GLN A 12 -6.87 -3.42 10.47
C GLN A 12 -7.46 -2.06 10.09
N ALA A 13 -8.78 -1.94 10.04
CA ALA A 13 -9.47 -0.68 9.78
C ALA A 13 -9.24 0.34 10.91
N GLY A 14 -9.28 -0.10 12.18
CA GLY A 14 -8.97 0.73 13.33
C GLY A 14 -7.53 1.25 13.31
N ARG A 15 -6.56 0.39 12.99
CA ARG A 15 -5.15 0.78 12.86
C ARG A 15 -4.93 1.72 11.69
N LEU A 16 -5.56 1.48 10.54
CA LEU A 16 -5.51 2.41 9.40
C LEU A 16 -6.04 3.79 9.80
N HIS A 17 -7.19 3.85 10.48
CA HIS A 17 -7.79 5.10 10.94
C HIS A 17 -6.88 5.87 11.89
N GLN A 18 -6.16 5.18 12.78
CA GLN A 18 -5.16 5.80 13.66
C GLN A 18 -3.96 6.35 12.88
N LEU A 19 -3.45 5.60 11.89
CA LEU A 19 -2.30 6.02 11.09
C LEU A 19 -2.63 7.22 10.19
N THR A 20 -3.86 7.30 9.65
CA THR A 20 -4.31 8.43 8.82
C THR A 20 -4.45 9.75 9.59
N LYS A 21 -4.49 9.70 10.93
CA LYS A 21 -4.56 10.89 11.80
C LYS A 21 -3.19 11.44 12.20
N ARG A 22 -2.10 10.75 11.86
CA ARG A 22 -0.75 11.17 12.24
C ARG A 22 -0.25 12.23 11.26
N ASP A 23 0.44 13.23 11.80
CA ASP A 23 1.19 14.17 10.97
C ASP A 23 2.35 13.45 10.27
N VAL A 24 2.48 13.67 8.96
CA VAL A 24 3.53 13.09 8.13
C VAL A 24 4.38 14.22 7.60
N THR A 25 5.69 14.20 7.90
CA THR A 25 6.64 15.16 7.36
C THR A 25 7.24 14.62 6.07
N TRP A 26 6.94 15.28 4.96
CA TRP A 26 7.51 14.92 3.66
C TRP A 26 8.98 15.34 3.54
N ARG A 27 9.81 14.45 3.00
CA ARG A 27 11.20 14.71 2.60
C ARG A 27 11.38 14.31 1.14
N VAL A 28 12.48 14.75 0.52
CA VAL A 28 12.81 14.39 -0.88
C VAL A 28 12.80 12.86 -1.08
N THR A 29 13.25 12.12 -0.08
CA THR A 29 13.29 10.64 -0.08
C THR A 29 12.12 9.98 0.63
N HIS A 30 11.21 10.73 1.26
CA HIS A 30 10.04 10.22 1.99
C HIS A 30 8.81 11.03 1.61
N ASN A 31 8.07 10.55 0.61
CA ASN A 31 6.94 11.26 0.01
C ASN A 31 5.65 10.42 0.08
N CYS A 32 4.58 10.88 -0.57
CA CYS A 32 3.29 10.20 -0.53
C CYS A 32 3.34 8.73 -0.99
N ALA A 33 4.27 8.38 -1.89
CA ALA A 33 4.47 6.99 -2.32
C ALA A 33 5.10 6.14 -1.21
N SER A 34 6.05 6.71 -0.47
CA SER A 34 6.66 6.11 0.74
C SER A 34 5.62 5.80 1.78
N TRP A 35 4.81 6.80 2.12
CA TRP A 35 3.75 6.66 3.10
C TRP A 35 2.73 5.60 2.66
N ALA A 36 2.32 5.60 1.39
CA ALA A 36 1.38 4.60 0.89
C ALA A 36 1.94 3.16 0.99
N HIS A 37 3.22 2.97 0.62
CA HIS A 37 3.91 1.69 0.78
C HIS A 37 3.96 1.24 2.25
N GLU A 38 4.37 2.13 3.16
CA GLU A 38 4.44 1.84 4.61
C GLU A 38 3.08 1.47 5.20
N ILE A 39 2.02 2.21 4.85
CA ILE A 39 0.66 1.95 5.34
C ILE A 39 0.16 0.58 4.85
N VAL A 40 0.30 0.28 3.56
CA VAL A 40 -0.15 -1.00 3.01
C VAL A 40 0.62 -2.16 3.64
N ARG A 41 1.94 -2.03 3.78
CA ARG A 41 2.78 -3.04 4.43
C ARG A 41 2.41 -3.23 5.91
N ALA A 42 2.11 -2.15 6.63
CA ALA A 42 1.76 -2.21 8.04
C ALA A 42 0.36 -2.76 8.33
N ILE A 43 -0.60 -2.55 7.43
CA ILE A 43 -2.00 -2.94 7.64
C ILE A 43 -2.32 -4.32 7.05
N VAL A 44 -1.89 -4.58 5.81
CA VAL A 44 -2.26 -5.81 5.08
C VAL A 44 -1.09 -6.73 4.81
N HIS A 45 0.13 -6.37 5.21
CA HIS A 45 1.35 -7.17 5.00
C HIS A 45 1.61 -7.51 3.52
N GLU A 46 1.15 -6.67 2.59
CA GLU A 46 1.51 -6.76 1.18
C GLU A 46 2.58 -5.72 0.84
N ASP A 47 3.60 -6.13 0.10
CA ASP A 47 4.69 -5.27 -0.34
C ASP A 47 4.32 -4.60 -1.66
N VAL A 48 3.81 -3.37 -1.58
CA VAL A 48 3.57 -2.51 -2.75
C VAL A 48 4.77 -1.57 -2.86
N LYS A 49 5.78 -2.02 -3.61
CA LYS A 49 7.06 -1.32 -3.75
C LYS A 49 6.88 0.08 -4.33
N ALA A 50 7.29 1.08 -3.56
CA ALA A 50 7.39 2.46 -4.03
C ALA A 50 8.81 2.82 -4.51
N ASP A 51 9.82 1.98 -4.28
CA ASP A 51 11.21 2.26 -4.59
C ASP A 51 11.57 1.95 -6.05
N ARG A 52 12.48 2.75 -6.61
CA ARG A 52 13.23 2.34 -7.81
C ARG A 52 14.52 1.67 -7.36
N HIS A 53 14.66 0.40 -7.72
CA HIS A 53 15.75 -0.52 -7.35
C HIS A 53 17.20 0.01 -7.54
N ARG A 54 17.39 1.14 -8.24
CA ARG A 54 18.70 1.72 -8.56
C ARG A 54 19.02 3.05 -7.87
N TRP A 55 18.07 3.69 -7.20
CA TRP A 55 18.24 5.06 -6.68
C TRP A 55 17.72 5.27 -5.24
N PHE A 56 17.20 4.23 -4.58
CA PHE A 56 16.57 4.31 -3.24
C PHE A 56 15.57 5.46 -3.08
N LEU A 57 15.04 5.94 -4.21
CA LEU A 57 14.09 7.04 -4.28
C LEU A 57 12.72 6.42 -4.47
N GLU A 58 11.85 6.62 -3.48
CA GLU A 58 10.46 6.22 -3.59
C GLU A 58 9.73 7.20 -4.49
N THR A 59 9.05 6.69 -5.51
CA THR A 59 8.39 7.52 -6.54
C THR A 59 6.97 7.05 -6.79
N PRO A 60 6.01 7.98 -7.00
CA PRO A 60 4.65 7.61 -7.38
C PRO A 60 4.58 6.70 -8.61
N GLY A 61 5.50 6.87 -9.58
CA GLY A 61 5.58 6.01 -10.76
C GLY A 61 6.00 4.56 -10.46
N ALA A 62 6.88 4.34 -9.48
CA ALA A 62 7.26 2.99 -9.06
C ALA A 62 6.10 2.31 -8.30
N LEU A 63 5.41 3.04 -7.42
CA LEU A 63 4.20 2.58 -6.76
C LEU A 63 3.13 2.16 -7.78
N MET A 64 2.87 3.01 -8.78
CA MET A 64 1.89 2.71 -9.83
C MET A 64 2.27 1.45 -10.63
N ARG A 65 3.55 1.27 -10.93
CA ARG A 65 4.05 0.06 -11.61
C ARG A 65 3.88 -1.18 -10.74
N SER A 66 4.15 -1.10 -9.44
CA SER A 66 3.95 -2.20 -8.50
C SER A 66 2.48 -2.61 -8.45
N ILE A 67 1.55 -1.65 -8.33
CA ILE A 67 0.11 -1.91 -8.37
C ILE A 67 -0.28 -2.58 -9.70
N TRP A 68 0.22 -2.08 -10.83
CA TRP A 68 -0.04 -2.68 -12.14
C TRP A 68 0.39 -4.16 -12.22
N LEU A 69 1.57 -4.48 -11.70
CA LEU A 69 2.08 -5.86 -11.72
C LEU A 69 1.27 -6.78 -10.79
N LEU A 70 0.85 -6.29 -9.64
CA LEU A 70 -0.01 -7.04 -8.72
C LEU A 70 -1.40 -7.29 -9.33
N GLU A 71 -2.00 -6.27 -9.92
CA GLU A 71 -3.31 -6.37 -10.59
C GLU A 71 -3.27 -7.23 -11.85
N ALA A 72 -2.16 -7.24 -12.59
CA ALA A 72 -1.99 -8.14 -13.74
C ALA A 72 -1.96 -9.62 -13.32
N ARG A 73 -1.49 -9.92 -12.11
CA ARG A 73 -1.41 -11.29 -11.58
C ARG A 73 -2.67 -11.72 -10.84
N ASP A 74 -3.25 -10.82 -10.06
CA ASP A 74 -4.39 -11.09 -9.19
C ASP A 74 -5.28 -9.84 -9.12
N PRO A 75 -6.19 -9.67 -10.09
CA PRO A 75 -7.03 -8.49 -10.21
C PRO A 75 -7.99 -8.34 -9.02
N THR A 76 -8.14 -7.11 -8.56
CA THR A 76 -9.05 -6.76 -7.46
C THR A 76 -10.08 -5.73 -7.90
N SER A 77 -11.21 -5.72 -7.20
CA SER A 77 -12.24 -4.69 -7.38
C SER A 77 -12.95 -4.42 -6.06
N ARG A 78 -13.80 -3.39 -6.01
CA ARG A 78 -14.63 -3.12 -4.82
C ARG A 78 -15.54 -4.30 -4.46
N LEU A 79 -16.00 -5.05 -5.46
CA LEU A 79 -16.86 -6.22 -5.28
C LEU A 79 -16.06 -7.50 -5.01
N LYS A 80 -14.79 -7.53 -5.44
CA LYS A 80 -13.87 -8.65 -5.24
C LYS A 80 -12.52 -8.12 -4.71
N PRO A 81 -12.48 -7.64 -3.46
CA PRO A 81 -11.24 -7.19 -2.85
C PRO A 81 -10.34 -8.38 -2.50
N LYS A 82 -9.03 -8.13 -2.39
CA LYS A 82 -8.10 -9.11 -1.86
C LYS A 82 -8.36 -9.30 -0.36
N ASP A 83 -8.68 -10.53 0.05
CA ASP A 83 -8.85 -10.84 1.47
C ASP A 83 -7.49 -11.05 2.13
N MET A 84 -7.11 -10.12 3.01
CA MET A 84 -5.84 -10.12 3.76
C MET A 84 -6.09 -10.18 5.27
N THR A 85 -7.30 -10.59 5.69
CA THR A 85 -7.70 -10.61 7.10
C THR A 85 -7.08 -11.77 7.88
N THR A 86 -6.58 -12.81 7.20
CA THR A 86 -6.11 -14.06 7.81
C THR A 86 -4.59 -14.21 7.91
N ARG A 87 -3.81 -13.26 7.37
CA ARG A 87 -2.33 -13.35 7.34
C ARG A 87 -1.62 -12.97 8.65
N GLY A 88 -2.36 -12.71 9.72
CA GLY A 88 -1.83 -12.52 11.07
C GLY A 88 -1.79 -13.84 11.84
N LYS A 89 -0.75 -14.65 11.62
CA LYS A 89 -0.26 -15.64 12.60
C LYS A 89 1.25 -15.65 12.58
#